data_AF-A0A1A5YQC0-F1
#
_entry.id   AF-A0A1A5YQC0-F1
#
_cell.length_a   1.000
_cell.length_b   1.000
_cell.length_c   1.000
_cell.angle_alpha   90.00
_cell.angle_beta   90.00
_cell.angle_gamma   90.00
#
_symmetry.space_group_name_H-M   'P 1'
#
loop_
_entity.id
_entity.type
_entity.pdbx_description
1 polymer ?
#
loop_
_entity_poly.entity_id
_entity_poly.type
_entity_poly.pdbx_seq_one_letter_code
_entity_poly.pdbx_strand_id
1 'polypeptide(L)'
;MLLRKALSSYLSCWAVILYFWQLFAISPGGSTYVVRELLSWLTLISLYAVPVVFVYGTLVSLTLDFLLSKLALSRWFTLLLSAALHMLMGAVFGLFFQLVPLAIAGSLTALLYWGTDLLLKNTNWTRHRNKWLAVFLLLPVAAGIVLSTVYLR
;
A
#
# COMPACT_ATOMS: atom_id res chain seq x y z
N MET A 1 5.75 -5.17 -16.63
CA MET A 1 5.76 -5.76 -15.27
C MET A 1 6.16 -4.73 -14.23
N LEU A 2 7.34 -4.12 -14.32
CA LEU A 2 7.84 -3.15 -13.32
C LEU A 2 6.93 -1.95 -13.09
N LEU A 3 6.46 -1.28 -14.16
CA LEU A 3 5.57 -0.12 -14.00
C LEU A 3 4.25 -0.47 -13.29
N ARG A 4 3.71 -1.67 -13.53
CA ARG A 4 2.50 -2.15 -12.86
C ARG A 4 2.72 -2.27 -11.35
N LYS A 5 3.80 -2.95 -10.95
CA LYS A 5 4.21 -3.11 -9.55
C LYS A 5 4.54 -1.75 -8.91
N ALA A 6 5.16 -0.82 -9.65
CA ALA A 6 5.39 0.55 -9.19
C ALA A 6 4.09 1.31 -8.91
N LEU A 7 3.07 1.17 -9.75
CA LEU A 7 1.76 1.77 -9.50
C LEU A 7 1.06 1.16 -8.28
N SER A 8 1.14 -0.16 -8.13
CA SER A 8 0.65 -0.86 -6.93
C SER A 8 1.34 -0.37 -5.66
N SER A 9 2.68 -0.25 -5.67
CA SER A 9 3.43 0.29 -4.54
C SER A 9 3.07 1.74 -4.27
N TYR A 10 2.96 2.58 -5.30
CA TYR A 10 2.57 3.98 -5.17
C TYR A 10 1.21 4.13 -4.46
N LEU A 11 0.18 3.40 -4.92
CA LEU A 11 -1.12 3.43 -4.27
C LEU A 11 -1.10 2.91 -2.84
N SER A 12 -0.39 1.80 -2.59
CA SER A 12 -0.29 1.26 -1.23
C SER A 12 0.41 2.23 -0.27
N CYS A 13 1.46 2.92 -0.73
CA CYS A 13 2.15 3.94 0.05
C CYS A 13 1.22 5.11 0.38
N TRP A 14 0.47 5.60 -0.61
CA TRP A 14 -0.51 6.66 -0.38
C TRP A 14 -1.64 6.25 0.55
N ALA A 15 -2.13 5.01 0.47
CA ALA A 15 -3.14 4.52 1.39
C ALA A 15 -2.64 4.52 2.84
N VAL A 16 -1.39 4.14 3.08
CA VAL A 16 -0.75 4.22 4.41
C VAL A 16 -0.67 5.66 4.89
N ILE A 17 -0.23 6.57 4.02
CA ILE A 17 -0.15 8.01 4.31
C ILE A 17 -1.53 8.56 4.72
N LEU A 18 -2.57 8.27 3.94
CA LEU A 18 -3.93 8.75 4.20
C LEU A 18 -4.53 8.12 5.47
N TYR A 19 -4.21 6.86 5.76
CA TYR A 19 -4.62 6.21 6.99
C TYR A 19 -4.01 6.88 8.23
N PHE A 20 -2.71 7.13 8.23
CA PHE A 20 -2.07 7.85 9.34
C PHE A 20 -2.55 9.30 9.42
N TRP A 21 -2.76 9.98 8.29
CA TRP A 21 -3.39 11.30 8.25
C TRP A 21 -4.70 11.31 9.03
N GLN A 22 -5.58 10.35 8.75
CA GLN A 22 -6.87 10.25 9.43
C GLN A 22 -6.72 10.03 10.94
N LEU A 23 -5.81 9.15 11.37
CA LEU A 23 -5.57 8.86 12.78
C LEU A 23 -5.07 10.09 13.55
N PHE A 24 -4.19 10.90 12.95
CA PHE A 24 -3.71 12.11 13.61
C PHE A 24 -4.75 13.22 13.58
N ALA A 25 -5.53 13.35 12.50
CA ALA A 25 -6.56 14.39 12.37
C ALA A 25 -7.68 14.31 13.42
N ILE A 26 -7.95 13.11 13.97
CA ILE A 26 -8.93 12.90 15.06
C ILE A 26 -8.33 13.06 16.46
N SER A 27 -7.03 13.33 16.59
CA SER A 27 -6.34 13.43 17.87
C SER A 27 -6.65 14.76 18.60
N PRO A 28 -6.84 14.78 19.93
CA PRO A 28 -7.27 15.97 20.69
C PRO A 28 -6.27 17.14 20.71
N GLY A 29 -5.08 17.01 20.11
CA GLY A 29 -3.96 17.96 20.27
C GLY A 29 -4.06 19.29 19.51
N GLY A 30 -5.11 19.52 18.73
CA GLY A 30 -5.26 20.71 17.88
C GLY A 30 -4.44 20.65 16.58
N SER A 31 -4.78 21.51 15.62
CA SER A 31 -4.31 21.41 14.22
C SER A 31 -2.80 21.54 14.05
N THR A 32 -2.12 22.36 14.85
CA THR A 32 -0.66 22.56 14.78
C THR A 32 0.14 21.38 15.33
N TYR A 33 -0.33 20.72 16.39
CA TYR A 33 0.28 19.49 16.91
C TYR A 33 0.14 18.35 15.90
N VAL A 34 -1.05 18.20 15.32
CA VAL A 34 -1.36 17.21 14.29
C VAL A 34 -0.44 17.37 13.08
N VAL A 35 -0.26 18.59 12.56
CA VAL A 35 0.61 18.84 11.40
C VAL A 35 2.08 18.51 11.67
N ARG A 36 2.63 18.92 12.83
CA ARG A 36 4.05 18.68 13.15
C ARG A 36 4.35 17.19 13.33
N GLU A 37 3.49 16.48 14.05
CA GLU A 37 3.69 15.07 14.35
C GLU A 37 3.46 14.22 13.11
N LEU A 38 2.40 14.52 12.37
CA LEU A 38 2.15 13.92 11.08
C LEU A 38 3.32 14.16 10.12
N LEU A 39 3.87 15.37 9.99
CA LEU A 39 5.00 15.64 9.09
C LEU A 39 6.24 14.84 9.50
N SER A 40 6.47 14.64 10.80
CA SER A 40 7.60 13.85 11.31
C SER A 40 7.42 12.36 11.00
N TRP A 41 6.23 11.80 11.24
CA TRP A 41 5.88 10.43 10.88
C TRP A 41 5.82 10.22 9.36
N LEU A 42 5.29 11.17 8.61
CA LEU A 42 5.29 11.18 7.15
C LEU A 42 6.70 11.18 6.61
N THR A 43 7.62 11.95 7.19
CA THR A 43 9.01 11.99 6.74
C THR A 43 9.65 10.61 6.93
N LEU A 44 9.46 9.98 8.09
CA LEU A 44 9.89 8.59 8.35
C LEU A 44 9.26 7.58 7.38
N ILE A 45 7.95 7.65 7.18
CA ILE A 45 7.20 6.76 6.27
C ILE A 45 7.64 6.99 4.81
N SER A 46 7.84 8.24 4.39
CA SER A 46 8.16 8.60 3.01
C SER A 46 9.60 8.25 2.64
N LEU A 47 10.57 8.48 3.54
CA LEU A 47 11.98 8.20 3.29
C LEU A 47 12.33 6.72 3.46
N TYR A 48 11.69 6.02 4.39
CA TYR A 48 12.02 4.62 4.68
C TYR A 48 10.94 3.65 4.22
N ALA A 49 9.67 3.90 4.54
CA ALA A 49 8.62 2.93 4.23
C ALA A 49 8.31 2.88 2.72
N VAL A 50 8.34 3.98 1.98
CA VAL A 50 8.04 3.97 0.54
C VAL A 50 9.09 3.20 -0.28
N PRO A 51 10.41 3.46 -0.15
CA PRO A 51 11.41 2.69 -0.86
C PRO A 51 11.44 1.23 -0.42
N VAL A 52 11.22 0.97 0.88
CA VAL A 52 11.17 -0.40 1.39
C VAL A 52 9.93 -1.12 0.86
N VAL A 53 8.73 -0.54 0.92
CA VAL A 53 7.51 -1.15 0.35
C VAL A 53 7.64 -1.35 -1.16
N PHE A 54 8.28 -0.42 -1.88
CA PHE A 54 8.53 -0.59 -3.30
C PHE A 54 9.48 -1.75 -3.59
N VAL A 55 10.66 -1.78 -2.95
CA VAL A 55 11.68 -2.80 -3.19
C VAL A 55 11.25 -4.14 -2.60
N TYR A 56 10.93 -4.19 -1.31
CA TYR A 56 10.48 -5.39 -0.60
C TYR A 56 9.15 -5.92 -1.16
N GLY A 57 8.15 -5.06 -1.35
CA GLY A 57 6.86 -5.48 -1.90
C GLY A 57 6.97 -6.03 -3.32
N THR A 58 7.82 -5.43 -4.16
CA THR A 58 8.11 -5.96 -5.50
C THR A 58 8.85 -7.30 -5.42
N LEU A 59 9.87 -7.44 -4.58
CA LEU A 59 10.66 -8.67 -4.42
C LEU A 59 9.83 -9.82 -3.86
N VAL A 60 9.07 -9.59 -2.78
CA VAL A 60 8.15 -10.58 -2.19
C VAL A 60 7.14 -11.02 -3.24
N SER A 61 6.54 -10.07 -3.93
CA SER A 61 5.52 -10.38 -4.94
C SER A 61 6.08 -11.18 -6.12
N LEU A 62 7.27 -10.84 -6.62
CA LEU A 62 7.93 -11.62 -7.68
C LEU A 62 8.31 -13.02 -7.22
N THR A 63 8.82 -13.14 -5.99
CA THR A 63 9.16 -14.43 -5.38
C THR A 63 7.92 -15.30 -5.23
N LEU A 64 6.82 -14.74 -4.72
CA LEU A 64 5.56 -15.46 -4.56
C LEU A 64 4.95 -15.83 -5.91
N ASP A 65 4.94 -14.92 -6.90
CA ASP A 65 4.50 -15.20 -8.26
C ASP A 65 5.30 -16.39 -8.85
N PHE A 66 6.62 -16.42 -8.65
CA PHE A 66 7.50 -17.49 -9.10
C PHE A 66 7.20 -18.81 -8.38
N LEU A 67 7.21 -18.83 -7.05
CA LEU A 67 6.99 -20.04 -6.25
C LEU A 67 5.61 -20.64 -6.53
N LEU A 68 4.57 -19.82 -6.55
CA LEU A 68 3.21 -20.27 -6.79
C LEU A 68 3.01 -20.76 -8.24
N SER A 69 3.77 -20.24 -9.21
CA SER A 69 3.73 -20.76 -10.60
C SER A 69 4.27 -22.18 -10.74
N LYS A 70 5.05 -22.66 -9.76
CA LYS A 70 5.59 -24.03 -9.74
C LYS A 70 4.67 -25.03 -9.06
N LEU A 71 3.65 -24.56 -8.34
CA LEU A 71 2.70 -25.41 -7.64
C LEU A 71 1.52 -25.72 -8.57
N ALA A 72 1.17 -27.00 -8.70
CA ALA A 72 0.02 -27.45 -9.49
C ALA A 72 -1.30 -27.26 -8.72
N LEU A 73 -1.59 -26.03 -8.32
CA LEU A 73 -2.78 -25.65 -7.55
C LEU A 73 -3.89 -25.11 -8.46
N SER A 74 -5.13 -25.22 -8.01
CA SER A 74 -6.25 -24.55 -8.69
C SER A 74 -6.09 -23.04 -8.62
N ARG A 75 -6.57 -22.32 -9.65
CA ARG A 75 -6.47 -20.85 -9.73
C ARG A 75 -6.99 -20.15 -8.47
N TRP A 76 -8.11 -20.61 -7.94
CA TRP A 76 -8.71 -20.06 -6.71
C TRP A 76 -7.80 -20.24 -5.50
N PHE A 77 -7.25 -21.44 -5.33
CA PHE A 77 -6.35 -21.72 -4.22
C PHE A 77 -5.03 -20.93 -4.35
N THR A 78 -4.50 -20.78 -5.56
CA THR A 78 -3.32 -19.93 -5.83
C THR A 78 -3.57 -18.48 -5.42
N LEU A 79 -4.77 -17.93 -5.70
CA LEU A 79 -5.11 -16.56 -5.31
C LEU A 79 -5.22 -16.42 -3.78
N LEU A 80 -5.92 -17.33 -3.13
CA LEU A 80 -6.07 -17.31 -1.67
C LEU A 80 -4.72 -17.43 -0.96
N LEU A 81 -3.89 -18.39 -1.40
CA LEU A 81 -2.56 -18.59 -0.85
C LEU A 81 -1.64 -17.39 -1.11
N SER A 82 -1.72 -16.79 -2.31
CA SER A 82 -0.98 -15.58 -2.63
C SER A 82 -1.37 -14.42 -1.72
N ALA A 83 -2.66 -14.19 -1.49
CA ALA A 83 -3.16 -13.16 -0.58
C ALA A 83 -2.68 -13.40 0.85
N ALA A 84 -2.83 -14.62 1.36
CA ALA A 84 -2.40 -15.00 2.71
C ALA A 84 -0.89 -14.80 2.91
N LEU A 85 -0.07 -15.19 1.92
CA LEU A 85 1.38 -15.01 1.99
C LEU A 85 1.79 -13.54 1.93
N HIS A 86 1.11 -12.71 1.13
CA HIS A 86 1.36 -11.25 1.15
C HIS A 86 1.00 -10.64 2.50
N MET A 87 -0.16 -10.99 3.07
CA MET A 87 -0.56 -10.53 4.40
C MET A 87 0.45 -10.97 5.47
N LEU A 88 0.87 -12.23 5.45
CA LEU A 88 1.86 -12.76 6.39
C LEU A 88 3.20 -12.01 6.29
N MET A 89 3.70 -11.78 5.08
CA MET A 89 4.95 -11.04 4.88
C MET A 89 4.82 -9.58 5.31
N GLY A 90 3.66 -8.95 5.04
CA GLY A 90 3.34 -7.62 5.55
C GLY A 90 3.29 -7.57 7.09
N ALA A 91 2.72 -8.59 7.73
CA ALA A 91 2.67 -8.72 9.18
C ALA A 91 4.08 -8.84 9.78
N VAL A 92 4.91 -9.75 9.22
CA VAL A 92 6.30 -9.96 9.65
C VAL A 92 7.10 -8.67 9.54
N PHE A 93 6.93 -7.94 8.45
CA PHE A 93 7.59 -6.65 8.26
C PHE A 93 7.13 -5.60 9.29
N GLY A 94 5.83 -5.54 9.61
CA GLY A 94 5.33 -4.64 10.65
C GLY A 94 5.78 -5.03 12.07
N LEU A 95 5.89 -6.35 12.35
CA LEU A 95 6.39 -6.86 13.62
C LEU A 95 7.87 -6.54 13.86
N PHE A 96 8.67 -6.32 12.80
CA PHE A 96 10.05 -5.87 12.93
C PHE A 96 10.18 -4.58 13.74
N PHE A 97 9.16 -3.73 13.72
CA PHE A 97 9.09 -2.48 14.49
C PHE A 97 8.50 -2.64 15.90
N GLN A 98 8.26 -3.88 16.34
CA GLN A 98 7.77 -4.23 17.69
C GLN A 98 6.43 -3.57 18.10
N LEU A 99 5.65 -3.10 17.13
CA LEU A 99 4.35 -2.47 17.37
C LEU A 99 3.25 -3.27 16.65
N VAL A 100 2.34 -3.88 17.43
CA VAL A 100 1.20 -4.66 16.89
C VAL A 100 0.37 -3.85 15.86
N PRO A 101 0.08 -2.56 16.06
CA PRO A 101 -0.62 -1.76 15.05
C PRO A 101 0.11 -1.69 13.70
N LEU A 102 1.45 -1.72 13.71
CA LEU A 102 2.25 -1.73 12.48
C LEU A 102 2.20 -3.08 11.78
N ALA A 103 2.06 -4.20 12.50
CA ALA A 103 1.85 -5.52 11.90
C ALA A 103 0.51 -5.59 11.13
N ILE A 104 -0.56 -5.05 11.72
CA ILE A 104 -1.87 -4.97 11.06
C ILE A 104 -1.80 -4.05 9.85
N ALA A 105 -1.23 -2.85 10.02
CA ALA A 105 -1.06 -1.90 8.92
C ALA A 105 -0.22 -2.49 7.78
N GLY A 106 0.88 -3.18 8.10
CA GLY A 106 1.72 -3.88 7.13
C GLY A 106 0.97 -4.96 6.36
N SER A 107 0.17 -5.78 7.06
CA SER A 107 -0.68 -6.81 6.44
C SER A 107 -1.68 -6.22 5.45
N LEU A 108 -2.39 -5.16 5.85
CA LEU A 108 -3.37 -4.47 5.01
C LEU A 108 -2.71 -3.80 3.80
N THR A 109 -1.54 -3.19 4.00
CA THR A 109 -0.77 -2.55 2.94
C THR A 109 -0.30 -3.56 1.90
N ALA A 110 0.19 -4.72 2.34
CA ALA A 110 0.61 -5.81 1.47
C ALA A 110 -0.58 -6.41 0.71
N LEU A 111 -1.74 -6.54 1.36
CA LEU A 111 -2.97 -7.00 0.71
C LEU A 111 -3.46 -6.01 -0.36
N LEU A 112 -3.42 -4.70 -0.07
CA LEU A 112 -3.76 -3.65 -1.03
C LEU A 112 -2.79 -3.65 -2.23
N TYR A 113 -1.50 -3.84 -1.96
CA TYR A 113 -0.49 -3.95 -3.00
C TYR A 113 -0.76 -5.16 -3.91
N TRP A 114 -1.00 -6.32 -3.31
CA TRP A 114 -1.34 -7.54 -4.04
C TRP A 114 -2.62 -7.39 -4.87
N GLY A 115 -3.68 -6.83 -4.26
CA GLY A 115 -4.97 -6.63 -4.92
C GLY A 115 -4.88 -5.67 -6.10
N THR A 116 -4.15 -4.57 -5.95
CA THR A 116 -3.93 -3.61 -7.04
C THR A 116 -3.06 -4.22 -8.15
N ASP A 117 -2.00 -4.97 -7.83
CA ASP A 117 -1.17 -5.66 -8.83
C ASP A 117 -1.99 -6.69 -9.62
N LEU A 118 -2.85 -7.44 -8.92
CA LEU A 118 -3.77 -8.42 -9.51
C LEU A 118 -4.82 -7.76 -10.40
N LEU A 119 -5.41 -6.65 -9.96
CA LEU A 119 -6.39 -5.88 -10.75
C LEU A 119 -5.75 -5.33 -12.03
N LEU A 120 -4.56 -4.75 -11.92
CA LEU A 120 -3.82 -4.29 -13.10
C LEU A 120 -3.36 -5.45 -14.00
N LYS A 121 -3.06 -6.62 -13.44
CA LYS A 121 -2.70 -7.83 -14.21
C LYS A 121 -3.89 -8.37 -15.01
N ASN A 122 -5.09 -8.36 -14.42
CA ASN A 122 -6.30 -8.92 -15.02
C ASN A 122 -7.04 -7.93 -15.92
N THR A 123 -6.71 -6.64 -15.86
CA THR A 123 -7.22 -5.63 -16.79
C THR A 123 -6.30 -5.53 -18.01
N ASN A 124 -6.85 -5.10 -19.15
CA ASN A 124 -6.06 -4.72 -20.34
C ASN A 124 -5.32 -3.39 -20.10
N TRP A 125 -4.58 -3.29 -18.98
CA TRP A 125 -3.96 -2.05 -18.54
C TRP A 125 -2.93 -1.53 -19.54
N THR A 126 -2.28 -2.43 -20.29
CA THR A 126 -1.34 -2.07 -21.36
C THR A 126 -2.03 -1.26 -22.47
N ARG A 127 -3.25 -1.63 -22.85
CA ARG A 127 -4.05 -0.92 -23.87
C ARG A 127 -4.49 0.46 -23.38
N HIS A 128 -4.76 0.61 -22.09
CA HIS A 128 -5.26 1.85 -21.48
C HIS A 128 -4.28 2.46 -20.48
N ARG A 129 -2.97 2.30 -20.74
CA ARG A 129 -1.90 2.64 -19.80
C ARG A 129 -2.01 4.06 -19.27
N ASN A 130 -2.21 5.04 -20.16
CA ASN A 130 -2.26 6.44 -19.77
C ASN A 130 -3.49 6.76 -18.91
N LYS A 131 -4.63 6.09 -19.16
CA LYS A 131 -5.84 6.24 -18.32
C LYS A 131 -5.61 5.69 -16.92
N TRP A 132 -5.03 4.49 -16.82
CA TRP A 132 -4.69 3.90 -15.52
C TRP A 132 -3.65 4.72 -14.77
N LEU A 133 -2.63 5.24 -15.45
CA LEU A 133 -1.67 6.16 -14.85
C LEU A 133 -2.36 7.41 -14.30
N ALA A 134 -3.23 8.05 -15.09
CA ALA A 134 -3.98 9.22 -14.63
C ALA A 134 -4.84 8.89 -13.41
N VAL A 135 -5.61 7.80 -13.45
CA VAL A 135 -6.45 7.37 -12.32
C VAL A 135 -5.61 7.13 -11.07
N PHE A 136 -4.52 6.36 -11.18
CA PHE A 136 -3.69 6.00 -10.03
C PHE A 136 -2.94 7.20 -9.46
N LEU A 137 -2.49 8.14 -10.29
CA LEU A 137 -1.83 9.37 -9.83
C LEU A 137 -2.81 10.35 -9.20
N LEU A 138 -4.03 10.45 -9.73
CA LEU A 138 -5.05 11.40 -9.25
C LEU A 138 -5.82 10.88 -8.03
N LEU A 139 -5.96 9.56 -7.85
CA LEU A 139 -6.74 8.97 -6.76
C LEU A 139 -6.25 9.42 -5.36
N PRO A 140 -4.95 9.38 -5.03
CA PRO A 140 -4.47 9.88 -3.75
C PRO A 140 -4.68 11.39 -3.56
N VAL A 141 -4.53 12.17 -4.63
CA VAL A 141 -4.74 13.62 -4.60
C VAL A 141 -6.20 13.93 -4.29
N ALA A 142 -7.13 13.28 -4.98
CA ALA A 142 -8.57 13.42 -4.74
C ALA A 142 -8.93 13.00 -3.31
N ALA A 143 -8.40 11.87 -2.83
CA ALA A 143 -8.62 11.41 -1.46
C ALA A 143 -8.07 12.40 -0.42
N GLY A 144 -6.87 12.95 -0.64
CA GLY A 144 -6.28 13.97 0.23
C GLY A 144 -7.10 15.25 0.29
N ILE A 145 -7.61 15.72 -0.86
CA ILE A 145 -8.52 16.88 -0.91
C ILE A 145 -9.78 16.60 -0.08
N VAL A 146 -10.43 15.45 -0.28
CA VAL A 146 -11.64 15.08 0.49
C VAL A 146 -11.35 15.07 1.98
N LEU A 147 -10.28 14.38 2.43
CA LEU A 147 -9.91 14.35 3.85
C LEU A 147 -9.63 15.76 4.40
N SER A 148 -8.92 16.60 3.65
CA SER A 148 -8.64 17.98 4.09
C SER A 148 -9.92 18.80 4.33
N THR A 149 -10.94 18.65 3.47
CA THR A 149 -12.22 19.37 3.62
C THR A 149 -13.06 18.91 4.81
N VAL A 150 -12.84 17.68 5.28
CA VAL A 150 -13.53 17.10 6.43
C VAL A 150 -12.86 17.53 7.74
N TYR A 151 -11.53 17.57 7.78
CA TYR A 151 -10.76 17.75 9.01
C TYR A 151 -10.19 19.16 9.23
N LEU A 152 -10.22 20.05 8.24
CA LEU A 152 -9.78 21.45 8.37
C LEU A 152 -10.94 22.44 8.56
N ARG A 153 -12.12 21.96 8.97
CA ARG A 153 -13.22 22.80 9.46
C ARG A 153 -13.10 22.99 10.96
#